data_AF-A0A7S0WIM6-F1
#
_entry.id   AF-A0A7S0WIM6-F1
#
_cell.length_a   1.000
_cell.length_b   1.000
_cell.length_c   1.000
_cell.angle_alpha   90.00
_cell.angle_beta   90.00
_cell.angle_gamma   90.00
#
_symmetry.space_group_name_H-M   'P 1'
#
loop_
_entity.id
_entity.type
_entity.pdbx_description
1 polymer ?
#
loop_
_entity_poly.entity_id
_entity_poly.type
_entity_poly.pdbx_seq_one_letter_code
_entity_poly.pdbx_strand_id
1 'polypeptide(L)'
;MDEPPPTELTSTQYVILAENQRKKKALADTKNQFGKVADENKVLVKTLEETQRDNYEVTEHLRKELLAKTEKIGELQAEIAKLNEDHADEVKRLEGQAAAREAKAAQEAEARARQLQAQIDQLTASLTSVNEFRMRQTEMEEEMLHLKEENQELREKLDTQRVELERYYLELNTKQRKEWEQRLEELKKAAEEEVDERLDAAVKRILAQNRRMAEELKIHVQETDVLQQEVRLLEEERARLAREVSLKTELEVGYAKRGARQASGLKEAQSKIATLEGSLAQIMADSERERQALLANTATQVAEARAEGEALRRLVKLKTRELKNVRRLAQEVLLQRSDVETFLLSSLHTVRKEMERDSLAGFTGSGGGAGTSGKGPAGDEGMPSIGHGLDLKDLPWEDRERVLRLLFAKINNQAQQTYYANLPQHPLGDTAGGSGGG
;
A
#
# COMPACT_ATOMS: atom_id res chain seq x y z
N MET A 1 -107.92 42.38 -62.94
CA MET A 1 -107.43 43.77 -63.03
C MET A 1 -105.91 43.67 -62.98
N ASP A 2 -105.34 43.79 -64.18
CA ASP A 2 -103.94 43.94 -64.59
C ASP A 2 -102.88 42.91 -64.19
N GLU A 3 -102.77 41.88 -65.05
CA GLU A 3 -101.50 41.22 -65.36
C GLU A 3 -100.53 42.23 -66.00
N PRO A 4 -99.27 42.37 -65.52
CA PRO A 4 -98.25 43.11 -66.24
C PRO A 4 -97.72 42.29 -67.43
N PRO A 5 -97.34 42.93 -68.55
CA PRO A 5 -96.99 42.27 -69.81
C PRO A 5 -95.68 41.47 -69.71
N PRO A 6 -95.49 40.41 -70.52
CA PRO A 6 -94.22 39.69 -70.58
C PRO A 6 -93.18 40.58 -71.27
N THR A 7 -92.19 41.05 -70.52
CA THR A 7 -91.02 41.73 -71.04
C THR A 7 -90.11 40.72 -71.75
N GLU A 8 -90.11 40.73 -73.09
CA GLU A 8 -89.13 39.99 -73.88
C GLU A 8 -87.73 40.59 -73.67
N LEU A 9 -86.89 39.89 -72.90
CA LEU A 9 -85.50 40.29 -72.66
C LEU A 9 -84.69 40.29 -73.97
N THR A 10 -83.95 41.35 -74.24
CA THR A 10 -83.05 41.43 -75.40
C THR A 10 -81.86 40.47 -75.22
N SER A 11 -81.26 39.92 -76.29
CA SER A 11 -80.15 38.95 -76.22
C SER A 11 -78.97 39.38 -75.31
N THR A 12 -78.70 40.68 -75.19
CA THR A 12 -77.70 41.26 -74.27
C THR A 12 -78.13 41.16 -72.81
N GLN A 13 -79.42 41.29 -72.50
CA GLN A 13 -79.96 41.13 -71.14
C GLN A 13 -79.88 39.69 -70.67
N TYR A 14 -80.07 38.69 -71.55
CA TYR A 14 -79.85 37.28 -71.22
C TYR A 14 -78.39 36.94 -70.89
N VAL A 15 -77.43 37.54 -71.61
CA VAL A 15 -75.99 37.37 -71.32
C VAL A 15 -75.64 37.96 -69.95
N ILE A 16 -76.13 39.19 -69.66
CA ILE A 16 -75.91 39.84 -68.35
C ILE A 16 -76.59 39.06 -67.22
N LEU A 17 -77.77 38.47 -67.45
CA LEU A 17 -78.47 37.65 -66.46
C LEU A 17 -77.72 36.34 -66.19
N ALA A 18 -77.24 35.67 -67.24
CA ALA A 18 -76.43 34.45 -67.14
C ALA A 18 -75.07 34.72 -66.46
N GLU A 19 -74.43 35.84 -66.77
CA GLU A 19 -73.20 36.28 -66.10
C GLU A 19 -73.44 36.61 -64.62
N ASN A 20 -74.56 37.28 -64.29
CA ASN A 20 -74.97 37.49 -62.90
C ASN A 20 -75.29 36.19 -62.16
N GLN A 21 -75.91 35.21 -62.82
CA GLN A 21 -76.15 33.89 -62.23
C GLN A 21 -74.83 33.14 -61.99
N ARG A 22 -73.86 33.21 -62.92
CA ARG A 22 -72.52 32.66 -62.73
C ARG A 22 -71.79 33.34 -61.57
N LYS A 23 -71.83 34.68 -61.48
CA LYS A 23 -71.26 35.44 -60.37
C LYS A 23 -71.93 35.10 -59.04
N LYS A 24 -73.25 34.95 -59.00
CA LYS A 24 -74.01 34.51 -57.80
C LYS A 24 -73.63 33.09 -57.39
N LYS A 25 -73.50 32.16 -58.34
CA LYS A 25 -73.06 30.79 -58.07
C LYS A 25 -71.62 30.76 -57.54
N ALA A 26 -70.69 31.46 -58.19
CA ALA A 26 -69.32 31.60 -57.73
C ALA A 26 -69.25 32.24 -56.33
N LEU A 27 -70.08 33.25 -56.04
CA LEU A 27 -70.17 33.88 -54.73
C LEU A 27 -70.75 32.92 -53.67
N ALA A 28 -71.72 32.09 -54.03
CA ALA A 28 -72.26 31.06 -53.15
C ALA A 28 -71.22 29.96 -52.87
N ASP A 29 -70.48 29.53 -53.88
CA ASP A 29 -69.42 28.53 -53.76
C ASP A 29 -68.25 29.06 -52.91
N THR A 30 -67.83 30.31 -53.10
CA THR A 30 -66.80 30.93 -52.24
C THR A 30 -67.29 31.14 -50.81
N LYS A 31 -68.57 31.50 -50.62
CA LYS A 31 -69.18 31.58 -49.28
C LYS A 31 -69.23 30.22 -48.59
N ASN A 32 -69.55 29.15 -49.33
CA ASN A 32 -69.55 27.78 -48.81
C ASN A 32 -68.13 27.31 -48.46
N GLN A 33 -67.14 27.62 -49.30
CA GLN A 33 -65.73 27.33 -49.00
C GLN A 33 -65.25 28.11 -47.78
N PHE A 34 -65.58 29.39 -47.68
CA PHE A 34 -65.26 30.20 -46.50
C PHE A 34 -65.95 29.65 -45.24
N GLY A 35 -67.19 29.18 -45.33
CA GLY A 35 -67.89 28.51 -44.25
C GLY A 35 -67.17 27.23 -43.78
N LYS A 36 -66.75 26.37 -44.72
CA LYS A 36 -65.96 25.15 -44.40
C LYS A 36 -64.65 25.49 -43.72
N VAL A 37 -63.89 26.44 -44.25
CA VAL A 37 -62.61 26.87 -43.67
C VAL A 37 -62.83 27.51 -42.29
N ALA A 38 -63.93 28.27 -42.10
CA ALA A 38 -64.26 28.85 -40.81
C ALA A 38 -64.61 27.77 -39.77
N ASP A 39 -65.34 26.73 -40.15
CA ASP A 39 -65.69 25.63 -39.26
C ASP A 39 -64.48 24.71 -38.98
N GLU A 40 -63.63 24.45 -39.97
CA GLU A 40 -62.34 23.77 -39.80
C GLU A 40 -61.44 24.56 -38.84
N ASN A 41 -61.32 25.88 -38.99
CA ASN A 41 -60.58 26.73 -38.05
C ASN A 41 -61.15 26.68 -36.63
N LYS A 42 -62.48 26.66 -36.46
CA LYS A 42 -63.08 26.49 -35.13
C LYS A 42 -62.72 25.14 -34.50
N VAL A 43 -62.76 24.06 -35.28
CA VAL A 43 -62.36 22.73 -34.80
C VAL A 43 -60.88 22.72 -34.43
N LEU A 44 -60.01 23.28 -35.28
CA LEU A 44 -58.57 23.37 -35.01
C LEU A 44 -58.27 24.16 -33.73
N VAL A 45 -58.92 25.31 -33.54
CA VAL A 45 -58.78 26.12 -32.31
C VAL A 45 -59.23 25.31 -31.09
N LYS A 46 -60.37 24.61 -31.18
CA LYS A 46 -60.84 23.76 -30.08
C LYS A 46 -59.85 22.63 -29.75
N THR A 47 -59.31 21.95 -30.76
CA THR A 47 -58.30 20.90 -30.55
C THR A 47 -56.99 21.46 -30.00
N LEU A 48 -56.61 22.68 -30.39
CA LEU A 48 -55.45 23.37 -29.82
C LEU A 48 -55.67 23.67 -28.34
N GLU A 49 -56.85 24.17 -27.96
CA GLU A 49 -57.21 24.45 -26.57
C GLU A 49 -57.24 23.16 -25.72
N GLU A 50 -57.83 22.08 -26.24
CA GLU A 50 -57.86 20.76 -25.60
C GLU A 50 -56.44 20.21 -25.41
N THR A 51 -55.59 20.24 -26.45
CA THR A 51 -54.18 19.79 -26.32
C THR A 51 -53.34 20.68 -25.41
N GLN A 52 -53.56 22.00 -25.39
CA GLN A 52 -52.89 22.90 -24.46
C GLN A 52 -53.28 22.60 -23.01
N ARG A 53 -54.55 22.28 -22.76
CA ARG A 53 -55.03 21.86 -21.45
C ARG A 53 -54.39 20.54 -21.02
N ASP A 54 -54.41 19.53 -21.88
CA ASP A 54 -53.81 18.23 -21.57
C ASP A 54 -52.30 18.35 -21.31
N ASN A 55 -51.59 19.14 -22.13
CA ASN A 55 -50.17 19.42 -21.92
C ASN A 55 -49.90 20.14 -20.60
N TYR A 56 -50.78 21.07 -20.21
CA TYR A 56 -50.68 21.75 -18.92
C TYR A 56 -50.90 20.77 -17.76
N GLU A 57 -51.92 19.93 -17.82
CA GLU A 57 -52.22 18.93 -16.79
C GLU A 57 -51.07 17.93 -16.62
N VAL A 58 -50.48 17.44 -17.72
CA VAL A 58 -49.29 16.57 -17.68
C VAL A 58 -48.08 17.29 -17.09
N THR A 59 -47.83 18.55 -17.51
CA THR A 59 -46.69 19.33 -17.01
C THR A 59 -46.82 19.61 -15.52
N GLU A 60 -48.02 19.94 -15.04
CA GLU A 60 -48.29 20.15 -13.61
C GLU A 60 -48.12 18.86 -12.80
N HIS A 61 -48.57 17.71 -13.31
CA HIS A 61 -48.35 16.42 -12.66
C HIS A 61 -46.85 16.12 -12.54
N LEU A 62 -46.10 16.23 -13.63
CA LEU A 62 -44.65 16.00 -13.63
C LEU A 62 -43.92 16.99 -12.70
N ARG A 63 -44.36 18.25 -12.65
CA ARG A 63 -43.81 19.25 -11.73
C ARG A 63 -44.02 18.86 -10.27
N LYS A 64 -45.23 18.41 -9.91
CA LYS A 64 -45.55 17.94 -8.55
C LYS A 64 -44.73 16.70 -8.18
N GLU A 65 -44.61 15.74 -9.08
CA GLU A 65 -43.76 14.56 -8.85
C GLU A 65 -42.28 14.92 -8.69
N LEU A 66 -41.77 15.83 -9.52
CA LEU A 66 -40.38 16.31 -9.41
C LEU A 66 -40.15 17.01 -8.07
N LEU A 67 -41.08 17.83 -7.60
CA LEU A 67 -40.99 18.47 -6.29
C LEU A 67 -40.99 17.43 -5.16
N ALA A 68 -41.91 16.48 -5.17
CA ALA A 68 -41.98 15.41 -4.15
C ALA A 68 -40.70 14.56 -4.13
N LYS A 69 -40.14 14.22 -5.30
CA LYS A 69 -38.86 13.51 -5.38
C LYS A 69 -37.69 14.36 -4.88
N THR A 70 -37.70 15.67 -5.15
CA THR A 70 -36.66 16.59 -4.68
C THR A 70 -36.70 16.74 -3.17
N GLU A 71 -37.90 16.85 -2.58
CA GLU A 71 -38.08 16.84 -1.11
C GLU A 71 -37.57 15.53 -0.50
N LYS A 72 -37.92 14.37 -1.09
CA LYS A 72 -37.44 13.08 -0.62
C LYS A 72 -35.91 12.95 -0.71
N ILE A 73 -35.30 13.47 -1.78
CA ILE A 73 -33.83 13.52 -1.90
C ILE A 73 -33.24 14.39 -0.79
N GLY A 74 -33.84 15.54 -0.49
CA GLY A 74 -33.41 16.41 0.60
C GLY A 74 -33.49 15.73 1.98
N GLU A 75 -34.58 15.03 2.26
CA GLU A 75 -34.72 14.23 3.50
C GLU A 75 -33.65 13.16 3.62
N LEU A 76 -33.43 12.37 2.56
CA LEU A 76 -32.43 11.31 2.55
C LEU A 76 -31.01 11.88 2.67
N GLN A 77 -30.73 13.04 2.06
CA GLN A 77 -29.45 13.73 2.21
C GLN A 77 -29.23 14.21 3.65
N ALA A 78 -30.26 14.73 4.32
CA ALA A 78 -30.19 15.14 5.71
C ALA A 78 -30.00 13.93 6.64
N GLU A 79 -30.67 12.81 6.37
CA GLU A 79 -30.52 11.57 7.13
C GLU A 79 -29.10 11.00 6.99
N ILE A 80 -28.54 10.98 5.76
CA ILE A 80 -27.16 10.57 5.51
C ILE A 80 -26.17 11.49 6.24
N ALA A 81 -26.39 12.81 6.21
CA ALA A 81 -25.53 13.76 6.91
C ALA A 81 -25.52 13.52 8.42
N LYS A 82 -26.70 13.34 9.03
CA LYS A 82 -26.84 13.03 10.45
C LYS A 82 -26.17 11.70 10.81
N LEU A 83 -26.41 10.65 10.02
CA LEU A 83 -25.82 9.33 10.25
C LEU A 83 -24.28 9.38 10.17
N ASN A 84 -23.73 10.16 9.23
CA ASN A 84 -22.29 10.37 9.13
C ASN A 84 -21.72 11.13 10.33
N GLU A 85 -22.44 12.10 10.88
CA GLU A 85 -22.04 12.83 12.09
C GLU A 85 -22.06 11.91 13.32
N ASP A 86 -23.15 11.16 13.52
CA ASP A 86 -23.28 10.17 14.60
C ASP A 86 -22.16 9.11 14.52
N HIS A 87 -21.86 8.61 13.31
CA HIS A 87 -20.73 7.69 13.10
C HIS A 87 -19.38 8.32 13.37
N ALA A 88 -19.16 9.58 12.98
CA ALA A 88 -17.90 10.27 13.23
C ALA A 88 -17.66 10.47 14.74
N ASP A 89 -18.70 10.78 15.50
CA ASP A 89 -18.61 10.93 16.95
C ASP A 89 -18.41 9.59 17.67
N GLU A 90 -19.07 8.53 17.20
CA GLU A 90 -18.84 7.17 17.72
C GLU A 90 -17.41 6.70 17.44
N VAL A 91 -16.87 6.96 16.25
CA VAL A 91 -15.47 6.65 15.92
C VAL A 91 -14.52 7.38 16.86
N LYS A 92 -14.68 8.70 17.04
CA LYS A 92 -13.85 9.49 17.98
C LYS A 92 -13.95 8.95 19.41
N ARG A 93 -15.14 8.54 19.85
CA ARG A 93 -15.37 7.97 21.18
C ARG A 93 -14.62 6.66 21.35
N LEU A 94 -14.70 5.77 20.36
CA LEU A 94 -14.00 4.48 20.38
C LEU A 94 -12.48 4.65 20.29
N GLU A 95 -11.99 5.57 19.46
CA GLU A 95 -10.57 5.93 19.38
C GLU A 95 -10.06 6.48 20.72
N GLY A 96 -10.80 7.38 21.36
CA GLY A 96 -10.47 7.90 22.69
C GLY A 96 -10.43 6.80 23.76
N GLN A 97 -11.36 5.84 23.72
CA GLN A 97 -11.35 4.69 24.62
C GLN A 97 -10.19 3.73 24.37
N ALA A 98 -9.84 3.48 23.11
CA ALA A 98 -8.68 2.66 22.75
C ALA A 98 -7.38 3.32 23.22
N ALA A 99 -7.19 4.60 22.93
CA ALA A 99 -6.02 5.37 23.37
C ALA A 99 -5.89 5.40 24.90
N ALA A 100 -7.00 5.56 25.63
CA ALA A 100 -6.98 5.52 27.09
C ALA A 100 -6.60 4.13 27.64
N ARG A 101 -7.07 3.05 27.02
CA ARG A 101 -6.69 1.67 27.38
C ARG A 101 -5.22 1.40 27.11
N GLU A 102 -4.71 1.83 25.96
CA GLU A 102 -3.30 1.71 25.61
C GLU A 102 -2.41 2.49 26.56
N ALA A 103 -2.76 3.74 26.88
CA ALA A 103 -2.03 4.55 27.84
C ALA A 103 -1.98 3.90 29.23
N LYS A 104 -3.10 3.36 29.70
CA LYS A 104 -3.15 2.64 30.98
C LYS A 104 -2.30 1.37 30.96
N ALA A 105 -2.39 0.57 29.89
CA ALA A 105 -1.58 -0.65 29.74
C ALA A 105 -0.08 -0.33 29.68
N ALA A 106 0.30 0.75 28.99
CA ALA A 106 1.68 1.23 28.94
C ALA A 106 2.20 1.66 30.32
N GLN A 107 1.41 2.43 31.07
CA GLN A 107 1.77 2.84 32.44
C GLN A 107 1.91 1.62 33.38
N GLU A 108 1.01 0.64 33.29
CA GLU A 108 1.09 -0.58 34.09
C GLU A 108 2.33 -1.41 33.72
N ALA A 109 2.65 -1.53 32.43
CA ALA A 109 3.84 -2.22 31.96
C ALA A 109 5.13 -1.53 32.44
N GLU A 110 5.19 -0.19 32.36
CA GLU A 110 6.34 0.59 32.82
C GLU A 110 6.50 0.48 34.34
N ALA A 111 5.41 0.53 35.11
CA ALA A 111 5.44 0.34 36.56
C ALA A 111 5.98 -1.06 36.94
N ARG A 112 5.52 -2.11 36.25
CA ARG A 112 6.02 -3.48 36.45
C ARG A 112 7.50 -3.60 36.08
N ALA A 113 7.93 -2.98 34.98
CA ALA A 113 9.34 -2.98 34.58
C ALA A 113 10.22 -2.30 35.64
N ARG A 114 9.81 -1.14 36.17
CA ARG A 114 10.50 -0.45 37.25
C ARG A 114 10.58 -1.30 38.53
N GLN A 115 9.50 -1.98 38.89
CA GLN A 115 9.48 -2.87 40.05
C GLN A 115 10.43 -4.06 39.88
N LEU A 116 10.42 -4.72 38.72
CA LEU A 116 11.33 -5.83 38.43
C LEU A 116 12.78 -5.37 38.41
N GLN A 117 13.07 -4.19 37.84
CA GLN A 117 14.43 -3.63 37.86
C GLN A 117 14.91 -3.37 39.30
N ALA A 118 14.07 -2.78 40.15
CA ALA A 118 14.42 -2.57 41.56
C ALA A 118 14.70 -3.89 42.31
N GLN A 119 13.95 -4.96 42.00
CA GLN A 119 14.21 -6.29 42.55
C GLN A 119 15.54 -6.88 42.06
N ILE A 120 15.86 -6.71 40.76
CA ILE A 120 17.14 -7.14 40.20
C ILE A 120 18.29 -6.40 40.87
N ASP A 121 18.17 -5.10 41.07
CA ASP A 121 19.21 -4.28 41.71
C ASP A 121 19.42 -4.71 43.17
N GLN A 122 18.32 -4.98 43.91
CA GLN A 122 18.39 -5.48 45.29
C GLN A 122 19.05 -6.87 45.38
N LEU A 123 18.68 -7.79 44.49
CA LEU A 123 19.27 -9.13 44.44
C LEU A 123 20.75 -9.08 44.04
N THR A 124 21.09 -8.19 43.11
CA THR A 124 22.48 -7.98 42.68
C THR A 124 23.33 -7.44 43.83
N ALA A 125 22.83 -6.44 44.58
CA ALA A 125 23.50 -5.91 45.77
C ALA A 125 23.67 -6.97 46.87
N SER A 126 22.67 -7.83 47.05
CA SER A 126 22.75 -8.94 48.00
C SER A 126 23.79 -9.97 47.57
N LEU A 127 23.85 -10.31 46.28
CA LEU A 127 24.83 -11.23 45.71
C LEU A 127 26.26 -10.68 45.83
N THR A 128 26.47 -9.39 45.56
CA THR A 128 27.80 -8.76 45.72
C THR A 128 28.22 -8.79 47.18
N SER A 129 27.32 -8.47 48.12
CA SER A 129 27.61 -8.53 49.55
C SER A 129 27.97 -9.95 50.01
N VAL A 130 27.25 -10.98 49.55
CA VAL A 130 27.56 -12.38 49.86
C VAL A 130 28.89 -12.80 49.27
N ASN A 131 29.20 -12.39 48.04
CA ASN A 131 30.49 -12.67 47.41
C ASN A 131 31.66 -12.00 48.15
N GLU A 132 31.51 -10.73 48.54
CA GLU A 132 32.50 -10.03 49.36
C GLU A 132 32.71 -10.72 50.71
N PHE A 133 31.62 -11.11 51.38
CA PHE A 133 31.70 -11.88 52.62
C PHE A 133 32.45 -13.20 52.42
N ARG A 134 32.13 -13.94 51.35
CA ARG A 134 32.79 -15.21 51.04
C ARG A 134 34.29 -15.01 50.79
N MET A 135 34.69 -13.92 50.13
CA MET A 135 36.10 -13.64 49.87
C MET A 135 36.86 -13.25 51.13
N ARG A 136 36.27 -12.40 51.98
CA ARG A 136 36.85 -12.10 53.30
C ARG A 136 36.93 -13.34 54.19
N GLN A 137 35.95 -14.24 54.10
CA GLN A 137 35.96 -15.50 54.83
C GLN A 137 37.14 -16.37 54.38
N THR A 138 37.37 -16.53 53.07
CA THR A 138 38.51 -17.31 52.58
C THR A 138 39.85 -16.68 52.97
N GLU A 139 39.98 -15.35 52.87
CA GLU A 139 41.19 -14.63 53.31
C GLU A 139 41.46 -14.87 54.81
N MET A 140 40.45 -14.74 55.66
CA MET A 140 40.59 -14.95 57.09
C MET A 140 40.86 -16.43 57.46
N GLU A 141 40.30 -17.37 56.70
CA GLU A 141 40.60 -18.80 56.86
C GLU A 141 42.06 -19.12 56.49
N GLU A 142 42.58 -18.52 55.42
CA GLU A 142 43.99 -18.64 55.00
C GLU A 142 44.95 -18.01 56.03
N GLU A 143 44.66 -16.79 56.51
CA GLU A 143 45.42 -16.14 57.58
C GLU A 143 45.44 -16.97 58.87
N MET A 144 44.30 -17.57 59.23
CA MET A 144 44.20 -18.45 60.40
C MET A 144 45.07 -19.71 60.23
N LEU A 145 45.11 -20.29 59.04
CA LEU A 145 45.97 -21.45 58.74
C LEU A 145 47.45 -21.07 58.83
N HIS A 146 47.85 -19.96 58.21
CA HIS A 146 49.22 -19.46 58.27
C HIS A 146 49.68 -19.20 59.72
N LEU A 147 48.85 -18.52 60.53
CA LEU A 147 49.18 -18.26 61.93
C LEU A 147 49.27 -19.55 62.76
N LYS A 148 48.47 -20.58 62.43
CA LYS A 148 48.57 -21.89 63.09
C LYS A 148 49.87 -22.61 62.74
N GLU A 149 50.27 -22.59 61.47
CA GLU A 149 51.54 -23.15 61.00
C GLU A 149 52.73 -22.44 61.64
N GLU A 150 52.74 -21.10 61.66
CA GLU A 150 53.78 -20.31 62.32
C GLU A 150 53.86 -20.59 63.83
N ASN A 151 52.71 -20.69 64.52
CA ASN A 151 52.67 -21.08 65.93
C ASN A 151 53.22 -22.48 66.16
N GLN A 152 52.96 -23.42 65.26
CA GLN A 152 53.51 -24.77 65.34
C GLN A 152 55.03 -24.74 65.17
N GLU A 153 55.55 -24.05 64.15
CA GLU A 153 56.99 -23.91 63.94
C GLU A 153 57.70 -23.27 65.13
N LEU A 154 57.12 -22.21 65.72
CA LEU A 154 57.67 -21.55 66.89
C LEU A 154 57.69 -22.49 68.10
N ARG A 155 56.65 -23.31 68.28
CA ARG A 155 56.61 -24.33 69.34
C ARG A 155 57.69 -25.40 69.14
N GLU A 156 57.88 -25.87 67.91
CA GLU A 156 58.94 -26.83 67.57
C GLU A 156 60.33 -26.23 67.82
N LYS A 157 60.58 -24.98 67.37
CA LYS A 157 61.83 -24.25 67.62
C LYS A 157 62.10 -24.06 69.12
N LEU A 158 61.08 -23.73 69.91
CA LEU A 158 61.21 -23.58 71.36
C LEU A 158 61.51 -24.93 72.04
N ASP A 159 60.89 -26.02 71.60
CA ASP A 159 61.16 -27.35 72.16
C ASP A 159 62.58 -27.83 71.79
N THR A 160 63.03 -27.59 70.55
CA THR A 160 64.42 -27.88 70.17
C THR A 160 65.42 -27.07 71.00
N GLN A 161 65.18 -25.77 71.19
CA GLN A 161 66.02 -24.92 72.04
C GLN A 161 66.02 -25.40 73.49
N ARG A 162 64.86 -25.83 74.01
CA ARG A 162 64.75 -26.41 75.34
C ARG A 162 65.61 -27.67 75.47
N VAL A 163 65.54 -28.59 74.51
CA VAL A 163 66.34 -29.83 74.50
C VAL A 163 67.84 -29.50 74.39
N GLU A 164 68.24 -28.55 73.56
CA GLU A 164 69.62 -28.10 73.43
C GLU A 164 70.15 -27.48 74.72
N LEU A 165 69.36 -26.63 75.38
CA LEU A 165 69.70 -26.05 76.68
C LEU A 165 69.80 -27.12 77.76
N GLU A 166 68.84 -28.04 77.84
CA GLU A 166 68.88 -29.18 78.77
C GLU A 166 70.16 -30.01 78.57
N ARG A 167 70.52 -30.29 77.32
CA ARG A 167 71.78 -30.98 76.98
C ARG A 167 73.00 -30.15 77.38
N TYR A 168 73.02 -28.86 77.08
CA TYR A 168 74.13 -27.96 77.45
C TYR A 168 74.31 -27.91 78.96
N TYR A 169 73.24 -27.72 79.73
CA TYR A 169 73.31 -27.70 81.19
C TYR A 169 73.72 -29.05 81.77
N LEU A 170 73.29 -30.17 81.18
CA LEU A 170 73.75 -31.51 81.57
C LEU A 170 75.25 -31.68 81.31
N GLU A 171 75.72 -31.32 80.11
CA GLU A 171 77.15 -31.35 79.76
C GLU A 171 77.99 -30.41 80.64
N LEU A 172 77.48 -29.22 80.95
CA LEU A 172 78.14 -28.27 81.84
C LEU A 172 78.18 -28.80 83.28
N ASN A 173 77.07 -29.34 83.80
CA ASN A 173 77.01 -29.90 85.15
C ASN A 173 77.96 -31.10 85.28
N THR A 174 78.02 -31.97 84.27
CA THR A 174 78.96 -33.10 84.24
C THR A 174 80.42 -32.64 84.15
N LYS A 175 80.74 -31.64 83.33
CA LYS A 175 82.08 -31.02 83.29
C LYS A 175 82.45 -30.39 84.61
N GLN A 176 81.56 -29.58 85.19
CA GLN A 176 81.77 -28.96 86.50
C GLN A 176 81.97 -30.00 87.58
N ARG A 177 81.16 -31.08 87.63
CA ARG A 177 81.38 -32.19 88.58
C ARG A 177 82.77 -32.79 88.43
N LYS A 178 83.20 -33.09 87.20
CA LYS A 178 84.56 -33.60 86.93
C LYS A 178 85.64 -32.60 87.34
N GLU A 179 85.47 -31.32 87.04
CA GLU A 179 86.39 -30.26 87.46
C GLU A 179 86.44 -30.11 88.98
N TRP A 180 85.31 -30.25 89.69
CA TRP A 180 85.28 -30.19 91.15
C TRP A 180 85.91 -31.43 91.77
N GLU A 181 85.66 -32.62 91.21
CA GLU A 181 86.35 -33.86 91.59
C GLU A 181 87.86 -33.75 91.34
N GLN A 182 88.26 -33.20 90.19
CA GLN A 182 89.66 -32.99 89.83
C GLN A 182 90.30 -31.92 90.70
N ARG A 183 89.68 -30.75 90.92
CA ARG A 183 90.18 -29.71 91.82
C ARG A 183 90.26 -30.19 93.26
N LEU A 184 89.33 -31.04 93.70
CA LEU A 184 89.42 -31.67 95.02
C LEU A 184 90.64 -32.58 95.10
N GLU A 185 90.98 -33.28 94.02
CA GLU A 185 92.16 -34.15 93.94
C GLU A 185 93.46 -33.37 93.77
N GLU A 186 93.44 -32.33 92.95
CA GLU A 186 94.55 -31.38 92.76
C GLU A 186 94.77 -30.55 94.01
N LEU A 187 93.75 -30.14 94.79
CA LEU A 187 93.96 -29.46 96.08
C LEU A 187 94.57 -30.41 97.12
N LYS A 188 94.30 -31.71 97.04
CA LYS A 188 95.04 -32.69 97.87
C LYS A 188 96.51 -32.74 97.45
N LYS A 189 96.80 -32.80 96.14
CA LYS A 189 98.17 -32.83 95.59
C LYS A 189 98.90 -31.50 95.69
N ALA A 190 98.21 -30.38 95.57
CA ALA A 190 98.72 -29.03 95.66
C ALA A 190 98.85 -28.62 97.12
N ALA A 191 98.06 -29.13 98.05
CA ALA A 191 98.44 -29.03 99.47
C ALA A 191 99.76 -29.80 99.75
N GLU A 192 100.11 -30.78 98.91
CA GLU A 192 101.39 -31.48 98.95
C GLU A 192 102.51 -30.73 98.17
N GLU A 193 102.17 -30.01 97.09
CA GLU A 193 103.10 -29.26 96.21
C GLU A 193 103.17 -27.73 96.47
N GLU A 194 102.27 -27.11 97.24
CA GLU A 194 102.32 -25.69 97.68
C GLU A 194 103.37 -25.51 98.78
N VAL A 195 103.88 -26.63 99.29
CA VAL A 195 105.17 -26.73 99.96
C VAL A 195 106.33 -26.43 98.98
N ASP A 196 106.16 -26.76 97.70
CA ASP A 196 107.14 -26.64 96.62
C ASP A 196 106.90 -25.40 95.75
N GLU A 197 107.19 -24.24 96.33
CA GLU A 197 107.71 -23.09 95.57
C GLU A 197 106.63 -22.13 95.02
N ARG A 198 106.58 -20.88 95.47
CA ARG A 198 107.49 -19.79 95.05
C ARG A 198 107.59 -19.52 93.53
N LEU A 199 106.83 -20.20 92.67
CA LEU A 199 106.77 -20.03 91.19
C LEU A 199 105.79 -18.93 90.71
N ASP A 200 105.47 -17.97 91.56
CA ASP A 200 104.26 -17.15 91.44
C ASP A 200 104.43 -15.82 90.65
N ALA A 201 105.59 -15.59 90.03
CA ALA A 201 105.95 -14.29 89.42
C ALA A 201 105.97 -14.26 87.88
N ALA A 202 106.24 -15.39 87.20
CA ALA A 202 106.26 -15.45 85.73
C ALA A 202 104.84 -15.49 85.12
N VAL A 203 103.92 -16.15 85.81
CA VAL A 203 102.52 -16.35 85.42
C VAL A 203 101.76 -15.03 85.30
N LYS A 204 102.03 -14.07 86.20
CA LYS A 204 101.34 -12.77 86.25
C LYS A 204 101.60 -11.88 85.01
N ARG A 205 102.75 -12.02 84.35
CA ARG A 205 103.08 -11.25 83.13
C ARG A 205 102.38 -11.79 81.87
N ILE A 206 102.32 -13.11 81.70
CA ILE A 206 101.66 -13.75 80.54
C ILE A 206 100.14 -13.53 80.60
N LEU A 207 99.55 -13.57 81.81
CA LEU A 207 98.12 -13.31 82.00
C LEU A 207 97.70 -11.89 81.59
N ALA A 208 98.55 -10.89 81.83
CA ALA A 208 98.26 -9.51 81.45
C ALA A 208 98.22 -9.33 79.91
N GLN A 209 99.10 -10.03 79.19
CA GLN A 209 99.14 -9.97 77.72
C GLN A 209 97.96 -10.72 77.08
N ASN A 210 97.58 -11.89 77.62
CA ASN A 210 96.38 -12.61 77.18
C ASN A 210 95.10 -11.80 77.41
N ARG A 211 95.03 -11.01 78.48
CA ARG A 211 93.88 -10.16 78.77
C ARG A 211 93.68 -9.06 77.73
N ARG A 212 94.75 -8.41 77.28
CA ARG A 212 94.69 -7.41 76.20
C ARG A 212 94.26 -8.03 74.87
N MET A 213 94.83 -9.18 74.50
CA MET A 213 94.41 -9.88 73.28
C MET A 213 92.95 -10.35 73.35
N ALA A 214 92.46 -10.77 74.52
CA ALA A 214 91.06 -11.13 74.70
C ALA A 214 90.12 -9.92 74.57
N GLU A 215 90.54 -8.74 75.03
CA GLU A 215 89.80 -7.48 74.88
C GLU A 215 89.72 -7.05 73.41
N GLU A 216 90.83 -7.12 72.66
CA GLU A 216 90.86 -6.82 71.22
C GLU A 216 90.00 -7.81 70.41
N LEU A 217 90.10 -9.12 70.69
CA LEU A 217 89.28 -10.14 70.04
C LEU A 217 87.78 -9.91 70.30
N LYS A 218 87.43 -9.49 71.52
CA LYS A 218 86.04 -9.18 71.88
C LYS A 218 85.47 -8.03 71.05
N ILE A 219 86.25 -6.98 70.79
CA ILE A 219 85.82 -5.85 69.95
C ILE A 219 85.57 -6.33 68.51
N HIS A 220 86.49 -7.12 67.94
CA HIS A 220 86.33 -7.63 66.58
C HIS A 220 85.14 -8.60 66.43
N VAL A 221 84.85 -9.42 67.45
CA VAL A 221 83.64 -10.25 67.47
C VAL A 221 82.39 -9.38 67.47
N GLN A 222 82.35 -8.32 68.29
CA GLN A 222 81.22 -7.39 68.34
C GLN A 222 81.00 -6.65 67.02
N GLU A 223 82.07 -6.17 66.37
CA GLU A 223 81.98 -5.52 65.05
C GLU A 223 81.50 -6.52 63.97
N THR A 224 81.98 -7.76 64.02
CA THR A 224 81.55 -8.82 63.10
C THR A 224 80.07 -9.15 63.30
N ASP A 225 79.60 -9.20 64.55
CA ASP A 225 78.19 -9.46 64.86
C ASP A 225 77.28 -8.35 64.33
N VAL A 226 77.67 -7.08 64.46
CA VAL A 226 76.92 -5.93 63.93
C VAL A 226 76.87 -5.99 62.40
N LEU A 227 78.01 -6.21 61.74
CA LEU A 227 78.05 -6.35 60.27
C LEU A 227 77.22 -7.55 59.78
N GLN A 228 77.23 -8.67 60.51
CA GLN A 228 76.39 -9.83 60.17
C GLN A 228 74.89 -9.52 60.33
N GLN A 229 74.50 -8.73 61.32
CA GLN A 229 73.10 -8.28 61.47
C GLN A 229 72.69 -7.37 60.32
N GLU A 230 73.53 -6.41 59.92
CA GLU A 230 73.26 -5.54 58.77
C GLU A 230 73.12 -6.33 57.47
N VAL A 231 74.00 -7.30 57.23
CA VAL A 231 73.91 -8.19 56.05
C VAL A 231 72.59 -8.95 56.04
N ARG A 232 72.15 -9.50 57.17
CA ARG A 232 70.86 -10.21 57.27
C ARG A 232 69.69 -9.29 56.93
N LEU A 233 69.66 -8.07 57.47
CA LEU A 233 68.60 -7.11 57.18
C LEU A 233 68.56 -6.73 55.70
N LEU A 234 69.73 -6.48 55.10
CA LEU A 234 69.82 -6.16 53.66
C LEU A 234 69.41 -7.34 52.78
N GLU A 235 69.70 -8.57 53.18
CA GLU A 235 69.26 -9.79 52.47
C GLU A 235 67.74 -9.96 52.53
N GLU A 236 67.12 -9.71 53.69
CA GLU A 236 65.67 -9.73 53.86
C GLU A 236 64.98 -8.65 53.01
N GLU A 237 65.50 -7.42 53.00
CA GLU A 237 64.98 -6.33 52.17
C GLU A 237 65.13 -6.64 50.67
N ARG A 238 66.28 -7.17 50.25
CA ARG A 238 66.50 -7.61 48.88
C ARG A 238 65.51 -8.69 48.47
N ALA A 239 65.26 -9.67 49.34
CA ALA A 239 64.30 -10.74 49.08
C ALA A 239 62.87 -10.19 48.95
N ARG A 240 62.50 -9.24 49.83
CA ARG A 240 61.19 -8.57 49.78
C ARG A 240 61.00 -7.78 48.48
N LEU A 241 61.97 -6.94 48.12
CA LEU A 241 61.93 -6.14 46.89
C LEU A 241 61.90 -7.03 45.64
N ALA A 242 62.65 -8.13 45.63
CA ALA A 242 62.63 -9.07 44.51
C ALA A 242 61.24 -9.69 44.31
N ARG A 243 60.54 -10.07 45.39
CA ARG A 243 59.14 -10.55 45.32
C ARG A 243 58.20 -9.47 44.81
N GLU A 244 58.35 -8.23 45.28
CA GLU A 244 57.51 -7.11 44.85
C GLU A 244 57.68 -6.80 43.35
N VAL A 245 58.93 -6.82 42.85
CA VAL A 245 59.22 -6.65 41.42
C VAL A 245 58.64 -7.81 40.60
N SER A 246 58.74 -9.05 41.09
CA SER A 246 58.12 -10.21 40.42
C SER A 246 56.60 -10.05 40.33
N LEU A 247 55.94 -9.67 41.42
CA LEU A 247 54.50 -9.45 41.44
C LEU A 247 54.07 -8.32 40.49
N LYS A 248 54.79 -7.20 40.50
CA LYS A 248 54.52 -6.05 39.61
C LYS A 248 54.68 -6.42 38.14
N THR A 249 55.73 -7.15 37.79
CA THR A 249 55.95 -7.61 36.41
C THR A 249 54.87 -8.58 35.95
N GLU A 250 54.43 -9.52 36.80
CA GLU A 250 53.30 -10.40 36.51
C GLU A 250 51.98 -9.63 36.32
N LEU A 251 51.71 -8.63 37.16
CA LEU A 251 50.55 -7.75 37.05
C LEU A 251 50.57 -6.97 35.72
N GLU A 252 51.71 -6.38 35.36
CA GLU A 252 51.90 -5.66 34.09
C GLU A 252 51.64 -6.58 32.89
N VAL A 253 52.16 -7.80 32.91
CA VAL A 253 51.87 -8.81 31.87
C VAL A 253 50.39 -9.15 31.84
N GLY A 254 49.73 -9.25 32.99
CA GLY A 254 48.28 -9.46 33.10
C GLY A 254 47.47 -8.32 32.48
N TYR A 255 47.84 -7.06 32.77
CA TYR A 255 47.22 -5.87 32.17
C TYR A 255 47.45 -5.82 30.66
N ALA A 256 48.66 -6.10 30.19
CA ALA A 256 48.98 -6.15 28.77
C ALA A 256 48.16 -7.22 28.04
N LYS A 257 48.03 -8.42 28.62
CA LYS A 257 47.19 -9.51 28.07
C LYS A 257 45.71 -9.12 28.02
N ARG A 258 45.16 -8.51 29.08
CA ARG A 258 43.77 -8.01 29.09
C ARG A 258 43.57 -6.91 28.05
N GLY A 259 44.49 -5.96 27.96
CA GLY A 259 44.47 -4.90 26.97
C GLY A 259 44.51 -5.44 25.53
N ALA A 260 45.37 -6.42 25.25
CA ALA A 260 45.43 -7.07 23.94
C ALA A 260 44.14 -7.80 23.57
N ARG A 261 43.53 -8.53 24.52
CA ARG A 261 42.24 -9.20 24.31
C ARG A 261 41.11 -8.19 24.06
N GLN A 262 41.04 -7.12 24.85
CA GLN A 262 40.07 -6.05 24.66
C GLN A 262 40.26 -5.33 23.32
N ALA A 263 41.51 -5.03 22.93
CA ALA A 263 41.81 -4.41 21.64
C ALA A 263 41.43 -5.32 20.45
N SER A 264 41.67 -6.64 20.56
CA SER A 264 41.23 -7.61 19.57
C SER A 264 39.70 -7.67 19.48
N GLY A 265 39.01 -7.72 20.62
CA GLY A 265 37.54 -7.71 20.66
C GLY A 265 36.94 -6.42 20.09
N LEU A 266 37.56 -5.27 20.39
CA LEU A 266 37.17 -3.98 19.82
C LEU A 266 37.35 -3.96 18.30
N LYS A 267 38.48 -4.48 17.79
CA LYS A 267 38.74 -4.56 16.34
C LYS A 267 37.73 -5.47 15.63
N GLU A 268 37.37 -6.59 16.23
CA GLU A 268 36.35 -7.50 15.69
C GLU A 268 34.94 -6.88 15.73
N ALA A 269 34.59 -6.17 16.81
CA ALA A 269 33.34 -5.44 16.89
C ALA A 269 33.28 -4.31 15.83
N GLN A 270 34.37 -3.57 15.65
CA GLN A 270 34.49 -2.52 14.63
C GLN A 270 34.38 -3.09 13.22
N SER A 271 35.01 -4.23 12.92
CA SER A 271 34.86 -4.86 11.60
C SER A 271 33.43 -5.32 11.34
N LYS A 272 32.75 -5.90 12.35
CA LYS A 272 31.32 -6.26 12.26
C LYS A 272 30.44 -5.03 12.00
N ILE A 273 30.65 -3.95 12.76
CA ILE A 273 29.93 -2.69 12.55
C ILE A 273 30.15 -2.18 11.13
N ALA A 274 31.39 -2.12 10.65
CA ALA A 274 31.69 -1.68 9.28
C ALA A 274 31.01 -2.55 8.21
N THR A 275 30.96 -3.88 8.40
CA THR A 275 30.23 -4.77 7.48
C THR A 275 28.73 -4.54 7.50
N LEU A 276 28.14 -4.32 8.69
CA LEU A 276 26.72 -4.04 8.83
C LEU A 276 26.36 -2.69 8.23
N GLU A 277 27.14 -1.65 8.49
CA GLU A 277 27.00 -0.32 7.89
C GLU A 277 27.08 -0.40 6.36
N GLY A 278 28.04 -1.17 5.82
CA GLY A 278 28.15 -1.41 4.39
C GLY A 278 26.91 -2.11 3.81
N SER A 279 26.41 -3.14 4.50
CA SER A 279 25.19 -3.84 4.07
C SER A 279 23.94 -2.97 4.12
N LEU A 280 23.80 -2.12 5.15
CA LEU A 280 22.70 -1.17 5.28
C LEU A 280 22.77 -0.10 4.20
N ALA A 281 23.94 0.46 3.93
CA ALA A 281 24.15 1.42 2.85
C ALA A 281 23.77 0.82 1.48
N GLN A 282 24.13 -0.44 1.25
CA GLN A 282 23.76 -1.16 0.03
C GLN A 282 22.23 -1.35 -0.07
N ILE A 283 21.57 -1.83 0.98
CA ILE A 283 20.11 -2.01 1.00
C ILE A 283 19.39 -0.67 0.77
N MET A 284 19.86 0.40 1.40
CA MET A 284 19.31 1.74 1.22
C MET A 284 19.45 2.21 -0.24
N ALA A 285 20.64 2.02 -0.84
CA ALA A 285 20.87 2.38 -2.24
C ALA A 285 20.00 1.56 -3.21
N ASP A 286 19.83 0.27 -2.96
CA ASP A 286 18.99 -0.61 -3.77
C ASP A 286 17.51 -0.23 -3.62
N SER A 287 17.05 0.07 -2.41
CA SER A 287 15.69 0.57 -2.16
C SER A 287 15.42 1.90 -2.86
N GLU A 288 16.39 2.83 -2.86
CA GLU A 288 16.26 4.08 -3.60
C GLU A 288 16.19 3.87 -5.11
N ARG A 289 17.00 2.94 -5.66
CA ARG A 289 16.94 2.57 -7.07
C ARG A 289 15.60 1.95 -7.45
N GLU A 290 15.10 1.01 -6.65
CA GLU A 290 13.79 0.39 -6.86
C GLU A 290 12.67 1.44 -6.81
N ARG A 291 12.72 2.34 -5.83
CA ARG A 291 11.76 3.45 -5.73
C ARG A 291 11.80 4.35 -6.97
N GLN A 292 12.99 4.70 -7.46
CA GLN A 292 13.15 5.50 -8.67
C GLN A 292 12.62 4.77 -9.91
N ALA A 293 12.90 3.47 -10.05
CA ALA A 293 12.40 2.65 -11.15
C ALA A 293 10.87 2.55 -11.13
N LEU A 294 10.26 2.33 -9.96
CA LEU A 294 8.81 2.32 -9.80
C LEU A 294 8.18 3.68 -10.15
N LEU A 295 8.79 4.78 -9.70
CA LEU A 295 8.31 6.12 -10.06
C LEU A 295 8.42 6.39 -11.57
N ALA A 296 9.51 5.97 -12.21
CA ALA A 296 9.65 6.09 -13.66
C ALA A 296 8.60 5.26 -14.42
N ASN A 297 8.40 3.99 -14.03
CA ASN A 297 7.42 3.10 -14.65
C ASN A 297 5.98 3.57 -14.46
N THR A 298 5.63 4.07 -13.27
CA THR A 298 4.29 4.63 -13.04
C THR A 298 4.10 5.92 -13.82
N ALA A 299 5.13 6.76 -13.95
CA ALA A 299 5.06 7.96 -14.77
C ALA A 299 4.85 7.65 -16.26
N THR A 300 5.54 6.63 -16.80
CA THR A 300 5.34 6.18 -18.19
C THR A 300 3.94 5.60 -18.40
N GLN A 301 3.47 4.72 -17.50
CA GLN A 301 2.11 4.17 -17.57
C GLN A 301 1.03 5.26 -17.53
N VAL A 302 1.20 6.27 -16.67
CA VAL A 302 0.28 7.41 -16.61
C VAL A 302 0.33 8.23 -17.89
N ALA A 303 1.50 8.42 -18.51
CA ALA A 303 1.63 9.12 -19.78
C ALA A 303 0.97 8.35 -20.93
N GLU A 304 1.15 7.03 -21.01
CA GLU A 304 0.52 6.15 -21.99
C GLU A 304 -1.00 6.15 -21.85
N ALA A 305 -1.53 5.93 -20.64
CA ALA A 305 -2.97 5.96 -20.37
C ALA A 305 -3.60 7.33 -20.70
N ARG A 306 -2.87 8.43 -20.47
CA ARG A 306 -3.31 9.77 -20.88
C ARG A 306 -3.36 9.90 -22.40
N ALA A 307 -2.32 9.45 -23.11
CA ALA A 307 -2.27 9.48 -24.57
C ALA A 307 -3.41 8.64 -25.21
N GLU A 308 -3.66 7.44 -24.68
CA GLU A 308 -4.79 6.61 -25.08
C GLU A 308 -6.13 7.29 -24.81
N GLY A 309 -6.29 7.88 -23.62
CA GLY A 309 -7.49 8.64 -23.27
C GLY A 309 -7.74 9.81 -24.23
N GLU A 310 -6.69 10.52 -24.65
CA GLU A 310 -6.80 11.56 -25.68
C GLU A 310 -7.17 10.98 -27.05
N ALA A 311 -6.54 9.89 -27.46
CA ALA A 311 -6.81 9.22 -28.73
C ALA A 311 -8.28 8.76 -28.82
N LEU A 312 -8.79 8.12 -27.75
CA LEU A 312 -10.19 7.71 -27.65
C LEU A 312 -11.14 8.90 -27.69
N ARG A 313 -10.82 10.01 -27.01
CA ARG A 313 -11.63 11.24 -27.09
C ARG A 313 -11.65 11.82 -28.52
N ARG A 314 -10.53 11.78 -29.24
CA ARG A 314 -10.48 12.20 -30.66
C ARG A 314 -11.30 11.26 -31.54
N LEU A 315 -11.23 9.95 -31.33
CA LEU A 315 -12.01 8.95 -32.05
C LEU A 315 -13.51 9.14 -31.83
N VAL A 316 -13.95 9.36 -30.59
CA VAL A 316 -15.36 9.64 -30.27
C VAL A 316 -15.84 10.90 -30.99
N LYS A 317 -15.03 11.97 -31.04
CA LYS A 317 -15.37 13.19 -31.79
C LYS A 317 -15.52 12.92 -33.29
N LEU A 318 -14.63 12.12 -33.89
CA LEU A 318 -14.71 11.72 -35.30
C LEU A 318 -15.96 10.87 -35.57
N LYS A 319 -16.20 9.82 -34.77
CA LYS A 319 -17.38 8.96 -34.90
C LYS A 319 -18.68 9.72 -34.71
N THR A 320 -18.72 10.70 -33.79
CA THR A 320 -19.88 11.58 -33.62
C THR A 320 -20.14 12.44 -34.87
N ARG A 321 -19.09 12.92 -35.55
CA ARG A 321 -19.23 13.68 -36.81
C ARG A 321 -19.70 12.77 -37.95
N GLU A 322 -19.12 11.58 -38.07
CA GLU A 322 -19.57 10.57 -39.04
C GLU A 322 -21.04 10.20 -38.83
N LEU A 323 -21.47 9.97 -37.58
CA LEU A 323 -22.87 9.69 -37.26
C LEU A 323 -23.80 10.85 -37.64
N LYS A 324 -23.37 12.10 -37.43
CA LYS A 324 -24.14 13.28 -37.90
C LYS A 324 -24.24 13.29 -39.42
N ASN A 325 -23.16 12.98 -40.13
CA ASN A 325 -23.16 12.90 -41.60
C ASN A 325 -24.07 11.78 -42.11
N VAL A 326 -23.99 10.59 -41.53
CA VAL A 326 -24.87 9.45 -41.86
C VAL A 326 -26.33 9.81 -41.61
N ARG A 327 -26.63 10.47 -40.48
CA ARG A 327 -28.00 10.92 -40.17
C ARG A 327 -28.51 11.93 -41.20
N ARG A 328 -27.67 12.90 -41.61
CA ARG A 328 -28.02 13.87 -42.66
C ARG A 328 -28.29 13.16 -43.99
N LEU A 329 -27.40 12.25 -44.39
CA LEU A 329 -27.56 11.50 -45.64
C LEU A 329 -28.81 10.62 -45.62
N ALA A 330 -29.08 9.95 -44.49
CA ALA A 330 -30.31 9.18 -44.31
C ALA A 330 -31.56 10.08 -44.41
N GLN A 331 -31.51 11.28 -43.85
CA GLN A 331 -32.59 12.26 -43.99
C GLN A 331 -32.78 12.71 -45.44
N GLU A 332 -31.70 12.97 -46.18
CA GLU A 332 -31.76 13.30 -47.62
C GLU A 332 -32.37 12.16 -48.44
N VAL A 333 -31.98 10.90 -48.19
CA VAL A 333 -32.56 9.72 -48.85
C VAL A 333 -34.05 9.59 -48.53
N LEU A 334 -34.47 9.86 -47.27
CA LEU A 334 -35.88 9.84 -46.90
C LEU A 334 -36.68 10.94 -47.60
N LEU A 335 -36.12 12.15 -47.74
CA LEU A 335 -36.76 13.24 -48.48
C LEU A 335 -36.90 12.87 -49.96
N GLN A 336 -35.83 12.40 -50.61
CA GLN A 336 -35.88 11.94 -52.00
C GLN A 336 -36.90 10.82 -52.19
N ARG A 337 -36.98 9.87 -51.24
CA ARG A 337 -38.01 8.82 -51.26
C ARG A 337 -39.41 9.41 -51.15
N SER A 338 -39.64 10.35 -50.25
CA SER A 338 -40.92 11.05 -50.10
C SER A 338 -41.32 11.79 -51.38
N ASP A 339 -40.36 12.41 -52.07
CA ASP A 339 -40.60 13.09 -53.35
C ASP A 339 -41.00 12.08 -54.45
N VAL A 340 -40.32 10.94 -54.54
CA VAL A 340 -40.67 9.85 -55.47
C VAL A 340 -42.04 9.27 -55.15
N GLU A 341 -42.34 9.03 -53.87
CA GLU A 341 -43.65 8.56 -53.42
C GLU A 341 -44.75 9.56 -53.81
N THR A 342 -44.51 10.86 -53.60
CA THR A 342 -45.44 11.94 -53.98
C THR A 342 -45.64 11.99 -55.50
N PHE A 343 -44.57 11.87 -56.28
CA PHE A 343 -44.65 11.83 -57.74
C PHE A 343 -45.43 10.61 -58.25
N LEU A 344 -45.18 9.42 -57.69
CA LEU A 344 -45.90 8.19 -58.06
C LEU A 344 -47.38 8.26 -57.65
N LEU A 345 -47.68 8.83 -56.48
CA LEU A 345 -49.06 9.08 -56.05
C LEU A 345 -49.78 10.08 -56.97
N SER A 346 -49.11 11.17 -57.36
CA SER A 346 -49.64 12.14 -58.32
C SER A 346 -49.87 11.53 -59.70
N SER A 347 -48.95 10.67 -60.16
CA SER A 347 -49.07 9.93 -61.41
C SER A 347 -50.25 8.95 -61.36
N LEU A 348 -50.40 8.20 -60.27
CA LEU A 348 -51.55 7.32 -60.03
C LEU A 348 -52.86 8.10 -59.98
N HIS A 349 -52.88 9.28 -59.34
CA HIS A 349 -54.05 10.15 -59.29
C HIS A 349 -54.43 10.67 -60.67
N THR A 350 -53.43 11.04 -61.49
CA THR A 350 -53.63 11.48 -62.87
C THR A 350 -54.19 10.35 -63.75
N VAL A 351 -53.64 9.13 -63.64
CA VAL A 351 -54.16 7.94 -64.32
C VAL A 351 -55.60 7.65 -63.89
N ARG A 352 -55.90 7.69 -62.59
CA ARG A 352 -57.26 7.47 -62.08
C ARG A 352 -58.24 8.52 -62.60
N LYS A 353 -57.82 9.79 -62.66
CA LYS A 353 -58.64 10.89 -63.21
C LYS A 353 -58.91 10.73 -64.71
N GLU A 354 -57.93 10.24 -65.49
CA GLU A 354 -58.15 9.92 -66.90
C GLU A 354 -58.99 8.64 -67.08
N MET A 355 -58.88 7.64 -66.21
CA MET A 355 -59.79 6.48 -66.19
C MET A 355 -61.24 6.91 -65.91
N GLU A 356 -61.45 7.81 -64.95
CA GLU A 356 -62.77 8.43 -64.69
C GLU A 356 -63.27 9.21 -65.91
N ARG A 357 -62.37 9.89 -66.65
CA ARG A 357 -62.70 10.64 -67.87
C ARG A 357 -63.02 9.74 -69.07
N ASP A 358 -62.30 8.64 -69.27
CA ASP A 358 -62.56 7.64 -70.32
C ASP A 358 -63.84 6.83 -70.02
N SER A 359 -64.09 6.51 -68.75
CA SER A 359 -65.36 5.89 -68.34
C SER A 359 -66.56 6.84 -68.43
N LEU A 360 -66.33 8.17 -68.33
CA LEU A 360 -67.32 9.20 -68.67
C LEU A 360 -67.49 9.43 -70.19
N ALA A 361 -66.49 9.14 -71.02
CA ALA A 361 -66.51 9.33 -72.48
C ALA A 361 -67.07 8.11 -73.26
N GLY A 362 -67.17 6.93 -72.63
CA GLY A 362 -67.64 5.68 -73.25
C GLY A 362 -69.16 5.50 -73.39
N PHE A 363 -70.00 6.52 -73.17
CA PHE A 363 -71.47 6.37 -73.10
C PHE A 363 -72.28 6.95 -74.27
N THR A 364 -71.73 7.31 -75.44
CA THR A 364 -72.58 7.67 -76.61
C THR A 364 -71.94 7.37 -77.97
N GLY A 365 -72.26 6.20 -78.53
CA GLY A 365 -72.14 5.94 -79.96
C GLY A 365 -73.10 4.83 -80.40
N SER A 366 -74.12 5.16 -81.20
CA SER A 366 -74.86 4.15 -81.95
C SER A 366 -75.46 4.68 -83.25
N GLY A 367 -75.26 3.87 -84.30
CA GLY A 367 -75.94 3.89 -85.59
C GLY A 367 -75.05 4.43 -86.70
N GLY A 368 -74.65 3.68 -87.72
CA GLY A 368 -74.97 2.34 -88.23
C GLY A 368 -74.16 2.20 -89.55
N GLY A 369 -74.06 1.08 -90.25
CA GLY A 369 -74.60 -0.25 -90.16
C GLY A 369 -74.00 -1.10 -91.31
N ALA A 370 -74.39 -2.37 -91.35
CA ALA A 370 -74.42 -3.31 -92.50
C ALA A 370 -73.17 -3.40 -93.41
N GLY A 371 -72.54 -4.55 -93.63
CA GLY A 371 -72.83 -5.94 -93.28
C GLY A 371 -71.87 -6.85 -94.05
N THR A 372 -72.20 -8.15 -94.03
CA THR A 372 -71.66 -9.26 -94.83
C THR A 372 -70.58 -10.14 -94.18
N SER A 373 -71.08 -11.27 -93.65
CA SER A 373 -70.77 -12.65 -94.08
C SER A 373 -69.42 -13.32 -93.74
N GLY A 374 -69.53 -14.37 -92.93
CA GLY A 374 -68.89 -15.67 -93.22
C GLY A 374 -67.74 -16.06 -92.27
N LYS A 375 -68.02 -16.77 -91.17
CA LYS A 375 -67.93 -18.25 -91.02
C LYS A 375 -66.53 -18.68 -90.52
N GLY A 376 -66.48 -19.18 -89.27
CA GLY A 376 -65.26 -19.64 -88.56
C GLY A 376 -64.71 -20.99 -89.03
N PRO A 377 -64.12 -21.85 -88.17
CA PRO A 377 -63.65 -21.67 -86.78
C PRO A 377 -62.28 -22.35 -86.46
N ALA A 378 -61.83 -22.18 -85.21
CA ALA A 378 -61.11 -23.13 -84.32
C ALA A 378 -59.73 -23.74 -84.68
N GLY A 379 -58.89 -23.85 -83.63
CA GLY A 379 -57.69 -24.70 -83.51
C GLY A 379 -56.41 -23.87 -83.38
N ASP A 380 -55.99 -23.48 -82.18
CA ASP A 380 -55.21 -24.24 -81.18
C ASP A 380 -53.69 -24.14 -81.40
N GLU A 381 -52.99 -24.12 -80.26
CA GLU A 381 -51.55 -24.23 -80.03
C GLU A 381 -50.70 -22.95 -80.00
N GLY A 382 -50.46 -22.52 -78.75
CA GLY A 382 -49.12 -22.29 -78.20
C GLY A 382 -48.24 -21.21 -78.83
N MET A 383 -47.99 -20.12 -78.09
CA MET A 383 -46.79 -19.32 -78.32
C MET A 383 -46.17 -18.69 -77.07
N PRO A 384 -44.85 -18.45 -77.11
CA PRO A 384 -43.98 -18.21 -75.97
C PRO A 384 -43.62 -16.72 -75.80
N SER A 385 -42.99 -16.44 -74.66
CA SER A 385 -42.05 -15.34 -74.37
C SER A 385 -42.02 -14.16 -75.34
N ILE A 386 -42.66 -13.05 -74.97
CA ILE A 386 -42.46 -11.74 -75.61
C ILE A 386 -41.51 -10.91 -74.73
N GLY A 387 -40.24 -10.92 -75.12
CA GLY A 387 -39.36 -9.79 -74.92
C GLY A 387 -39.52 -8.84 -76.10
N HIS A 388 -40.35 -7.81 -75.95
CA HIS A 388 -40.32 -6.57 -76.73
C HIS A 388 -41.03 -5.50 -75.90
N GLY A 389 -40.42 -4.32 -75.83
CA GLY A 389 -40.92 -3.19 -75.04
C GLY A 389 -42.31 -2.78 -75.50
N LEU A 390 -43.32 -3.16 -74.70
CA LEU A 390 -44.57 -2.44 -74.66
C LEU A 390 -44.26 -1.10 -73.99
N ASP A 391 -44.32 -0.01 -74.76
CA ASP A 391 -44.11 1.33 -74.22
C ASP A 391 -45.33 1.68 -73.35
N LEU A 392 -45.11 2.36 -72.22
CA LEU A 392 -46.16 2.61 -71.21
C LEU A 392 -47.36 3.37 -71.79
N LYS A 393 -47.16 4.01 -72.94
CA LYS A 393 -48.12 4.78 -73.72
C LYS A 393 -49.11 3.94 -74.54
N ASP A 394 -48.87 2.64 -74.68
CA ASP A 394 -49.66 1.73 -75.52
C ASP A 394 -50.63 0.84 -74.71
N LEU A 395 -50.58 0.92 -73.38
CA LEU A 395 -51.44 0.13 -72.48
C LEU A 395 -52.78 0.85 -72.20
N PRO A 396 -53.89 0.12 -72.00
CA PRO A 396 -55.12 0.72 -71.47
C PRO A 396 -54.86 1.25 -70.04
N TRP A 397 -55.59 2.27 -69.63
CA TRP A 397 -55.32 2.98 -68.37
C TRP A 397 -55.38 2.09 -67.12
N GLU A 398 -56.23 1.05 -67.13
CA GLU A 398 -56.29 0.02 -66.07
C GLU A 398 -54.97 -0.74 -65.89
N ASP A 399 -54.35 -1.14 -67.01
CA ASP A 399 -53.07 -1.85 -66.96
C ASP A 399 -51.93 -0.91 -66.57
N ARG A 400 -52.00 0.38 -66.91
CA ARG A 400 -51.05 1.40 -66.42
C ARG A 400 -51.14 1.59 -64.91
N GLU A 401 -52.35 1.61 -64.33
CA GLU A 401 -52.52 1.67 -62.87
C GLU A 401 -51.96 0.41 -62.19
N ARG A 402 -52.23 -0.77 -62.75
CA ARG A 402 -51.71 -2.05 -62.23
C ARG A 402 -50.18 -2.09 -62.28
N VAL A 403 -49.57 -1.63 -63.38
CA VAL A 403 -48.11 -1.53 -63.53
C VAL A 403 -47.52 -0.53 -62.53
N LEU A 404 -48.12 0.65 -62.34
CA LEU A 404 -47.65 1.65 -61.35
C LEU A 404 -47.78 1.15 -59.91
N ARG A 405 -48.84 0.40 -59.57
CA ARG A 405 -49.00 -0.24 -58.25
C ARG A 405 -47.98 -1.36 -58.02
N LEU A 406 -47.72 -2.17 -59.04
CA LEU A 406 -46.67 -3.19 -59.00
C LEU A 406 -45.28 -2.57 -58.84
N LEU A 407 -45.01 -1.45 -59.53
CA LEU A 407 -43.78 -0.67 -59.39
C LEU A 407 -43.62 -0.14 -57.96
N PHE A 408 -44.68 0.46 -57.40
CA PHE A 408 -44.68 0.95 -56.02
C PHE A 408 -44.42 -0.17 -55.00
N ALA A 409 -45.08 -1.33 -55.16
CA ALA A 409 -44.87 -2.49 -54.31
C ALA A 409 -43.44 -3.06 -54.43
N LYS A 410 -42.90 -3.13 -55.66
CA LYS A 410 -41.56 -3.65 -55.93
C LYS A 410 -40.47 -2.75 -55.36
N ILE A 411 -40.58 -1.44 -55.51
CA ILE A 411 -39.63 -0.46 -54.95
C ILE A 411 -39.61 -0.54 -53.42
N ASN A 412 -40.78 -0.66 -52.78
CA ASN A 412 -40.87 -0.75 -51.31
C ASN A 412 -40.33 -2.07 -50.74
N ASN A 413 -40.55 -3.20 -51.44
CA ASN A 413 -40.04 -4.50 -50.99
C ASN A 413 -38.51 -4.62 -51.16
N GLN A 414 -37.97 -4.09 -52.26
CA GLN A 414 -36.52 -4.07 -52.52
C GLN A 414 -35.76 -3.19 -51.51
N ALA A 415 -36.36 -2.09 -51.05
CA ALA A 415 -35.77 -1.24 -50.01
C ALA A 415 -35.68 -1.95 -48.64
N GLN A 416 -36.66 -2.78 -48.28
CA GLN A 416 -36.65 -3.53 -47.01
C GLN A 416 -35.59 -4.64 -47.01
N GLN A 417 -35.45 -5.40 -48.10
CA GLN A 417 -34.47 -6.51 -48.18
C GLN A 417 -33.01 -6.03 -48.06
N THR A 418 -32.68 -4.89 -48.67
CA THR A 418 -31.31 -4.33 -48.62
C THR A 418 -30.93 -3.80 -47.23
N TYR A 419 -31.91 -3.36 -46.44
CA TYR A 419 -31.69 -2.84 -45.08
C TYR A 419 -31.35 -3.94 -44.07
N TYR A 420 -32.05 -5.08 -44.13
CA TYR A 420 -31.79 -6.21 -43.22
C TYR A 420 -30.51 -6.99 -43.54
N ALA A 421 -30.05 -6.97 -44.79
CA ALA A 421 -28.82 -7.64 -45.19
C ALA A 421 -27.52 -6.94 -44.72
N ASN A 422 -27.58 -5.67 -44.31
CA ASN A 422 -26.40 -4.83 -44.05
C ASN A 422 -26.27 -4.32 -42.59
N LEU A 423 -26.95 -4.94 -41.62
CA LEU A 423 -26.74 -4.59 -40.21
C LEU A 423 -25.37 -5.11 -39.73
N PRO A 424 -24.52 -4.27 -39.12
CA PRO A 424 -23.27 -4.73 -38.50
C PRO A 424 -23.53 -5.66 -37.30
N GLN A 425 -22.80 -6.77 -37.20
CA GLN A 425 -22.81 -7.61 -36.00
C GLN A 425 -22.17 -6.86 -34.83
N HIS A 426 -22.89 -6.75 -33.71
CA HIS A 426 -22.41 -6.14 -32.46
C HIS A 426 -21.47 -7.11 -31.71
N PRO A 427 -20.30 -6.66 -31.23
CA PRO A 427 -19.48 -7.45 -30.31
C PRO A 427 -19.88 -7.11 -28.88
N LEU A 428 -20.95 -7.75 -28.37
CA LEU A 428 -21.22 -7.82 -26.93
C LEU A 428 -21.62 -9.25 -26.62
N GLY A 429 -20.59 -10.07 -26.41
CA GLY A 429 -20.71 -11.48 -26.06
C GLY A 429 -19.33 -12.13 -26.00
N ASP A 430 -18.47 -11.65 -25.09
CA ASP A 430 -17.48 -12.47 -24.37
C ASP A 430 -16.67 -11.59 -23.41
N THR A 431 -17.26 -11.33 -22.24
CA THR A 431 -16.51 -10.94 -21.04
C THR A 431 -17.03 -11.79 -19.89
N ALA A 432 -16.68 -13.08 -19.91
CA ALA A 432 -16.80 -13.96 -18.76
C ALA A 432 -15.58 -14.89 -18.75
N GLY A 433 -14.67 -14.67 -17.82
CA GLY A 433 -13.53 -15.55 -17.60
C GLY A 433 -12.29 -14.83 -17.11
N GLY A 434 -12.31 -14.37 -15.86
CA GLY A 434 -11.07 -14.02 -15.16
C GLY A 434 -10.24 -15.28 -14.88
N SER A 435 -8.92 -15.10 -14.86
CA SER A 435 -7.99 -15.98 -14.14
C SER A 435 -6.70 -15.21 -13.89
N GLY A 436 -6.57 -14.66 -12.68
CA GLY A 436 -5.25 -14.38 -12.10
C GLY A 436 -4.57 -15.69 -11.67
N GLY A 437 -3.25 -15.65 -11.60
CA GLY A 437 -2.43 -16.71 -10.98
C GLY A 437 -1.21 -17.06 -11.82
N GLY A 438 -0.05 -16.51 -11.43
CA GLY A 438 1.26 -16.74 -12.02
C GLY A 438 2.17 -15.54 -11.79
#